data_AF-A0AAV2IPY7-F1
#
_entry.id   AF-A0AAV2IPY7-F1
#
_cell.length_a   1.000
_cell.length_b   1.000
_cell.length_c   1.000
_cell.angle_alpha   90.00
_cell.angle_beta   90.00
_cell.angle_gamma   90.00
#
_symmetry.space_group_name_H-M   'P 1'
#
loop_
_entity.id
_entity.type
_entity.pdbx_description
1 polymer ?
#
loop_
_entity_poly.entity_id
_entity_poly.type
_entity_poly.pdbx_seq_one_letter_code
_entity_poly.pdbx_strand_id
1 'polypeptide(L)' 'KRVVDNLDLKVKPGELYALLGPNGAGKTTTLRMAVGLTRPEEGSVHIFGVDALAD' A
#
# COMPACT_ATOMS: atom_id res chain seq x y z
N LYS A 1 -4.20 -17.82 0.03
CA LYS A 1 -5.30 -16.83 0.09
C LYS A 1 -4.70 -15.45 -0.12
N ARG A 2 -5.11 -14.72 -1.15
CA ARG A 2 -4.62 -13.36 -1.41
C ARG A 2 -5.08 -12.42 -0.29
N VAL A 3 -4.16 -11.64 0.28
CA VAL A 3 -4.42 -10.76 1.44
C VAL A 3 -4.89 -9.37 1.00
N VAL A 4 -4.27 -8.84 -0.06
CA VAL A 4 -4.65 -7.60 -0.73
C VAL A 4 -4.87 -7.95 -2.19
N ASP A 5 -6.02 -7.58 -2.74
CA ASP A 5 -6.40 -7.94 -4.11
C ASP A 5 -6.90 -6.70 -4.85
N ASN A 6 -6.27 -6.37 -5.98
CA ASN A 6 -6.61 -5.26 -6.88
C ASN A 6 -6.88 -3.92 -6.17
N LEU A 7 -5.95 -3.48 -5.33
CA LEU A 7 -6.03 -2.19 -4.64
C LEU A 7 -5.43 -1.07 -5.49
N ASP A 8 -6.27 -0.16 -5.98
CA ASP A 8 -5.87 1.10 -6.58
C ASP A 8 -6.17 2.26 -5.63
N LEU A 9 -5.11 2.92 -5.15
CA LEU A 9 -5.22 4.06 -4.23
C LEU A 9 -4.26 5.18 -4.65
N LYS A 10 -4.78 6.40 -4.74
CA LYS A 10 -4.00 7.62 -4.95
C LYS A 10 -4.30 8.61 -3.83
N VAL A 11 -3.27 8.94 -3.04
CA VAL A 11 -3.35 9.96 -1.99
C VAL A 11 -2.74 11.24 -2.52
N LYS A 12 -3.50 12.34 -2.52
CA LYS A 12 -3.02 13.65 -2.97
C LYS A 12 -2.43 14.46 -1.79
N PRO A 13 -1.60 15.47 -2.07
CA PRO A 13 -1.11 16.38 -1.03
C PRO A 13 -2.25 16.97 -0.21
N GLY A 14 -2.12 16.90 1.12
CA GLY A 14 -3.13 17.40 2.07
C GLY A 14 -4.27 16.42 2.37
N GLU A 15 -4.34 15.26 1.71
CA GLU A 15 -5.35 14.25 2.03
C GLU A 15 -4.88 13.34 3.19
N LEU A 16 -5.83 12.95 4.04
CA LEU A 16 -5.63 11.97 5.11
C LEU A 16 -6.59 10.81 4.90
N TYR A 17 -6.05 9.60 4.85
CA TYR A 17 -6.84 8.36 4.75
C TYR A 17 -6.57 7.45 5.95
N ALA A 18 -7.60 6.72 6.35
CA ALA A 18 -7.50 5.65 7.34
C ALA A 18 -7.91 4.32 6.69
N LEU A 19 -7.08 3.29 6.87
CA LEU A 19 -7.40 1.91 6.50
C LEU A 19 -8.19 1.25 7.63
N LEU A 20 -9.45 0.93 7.38
CA LEU A 20 -10.36 0.32 8.34
C LEU A 20 -10.74 -1.10 7.91
N GLY A 21 -11.07 -1.97 8.88
CA GLY A 21 -11.50 -3.34 8.61
C GLY A 21 -11.14 -4.31 9.74
N PRO A 22 -11.64 -5.56 9.70
CA PRO A 22 -11.38 -6.56 10.74
C PRO A 22 -9.92 -7.01 10.80
N ASN A 23 -9.55 -7.74 11.85
CA ASN A 23 -8.23 -8.37 11.95
C ASN A 23 -8.02 -9.35 10.80
N GLY A 24 -6.82 -9.33 10.21
CA GLY A 24 -6.49 -10.15 9.04
C GLY A 24 -6.97 -9.59 7.69
N ALA A 25 -7.64 -8.44 7.64
CA ALA A 25 -8.09 -7.82 6.38
C ALA A 25 -6.96 -7.19 5.53
N GLY A 26 -5.69 -7.32 5.94
CA GLY A 26 -4.55 -6.82 5.15
C GLY A 26 -4.08 -5.39 5.45
N LYS A 27 -4.72 -4.64 6.38
CA LYS A 27 -4.36 -3.25 6.72
C LYS A 27 -2.86 -3.01 6.94
N THR A 28 -2.24 -3.77 7.85
CA THR A 28 -0.81 -3.65 8.17
C THR A 28 0.05 -4.05 6.96
N THR A 29 -0.36 -5.07 6.21
CA THR A 29 0.33 -5.49 4.99
C THR A 29 0.31 -4.40 3.94
N THR A 30 -0.85 -3.78 3.69
CA THR A 30 -1.01 -2.63 2.79
C THR A 30 -0.10 -1.47 3.19
N LEU A 31 -0.12 -1.07 4.47
CA LEU A 31 0.72 0.03 4.95
C LEU A 31 2.22 -0.28 4.80
N ARG A 32 2.65 -1.51 5.09
CA ARG A 32 4.06 -1.92 4.92
C ARG A 32 4.49 -1.90 3.46
N MET A 33 3.62 -2.31 2.53
CA MET A 33 3.88 -2.16 1.09
C MET A 33 3.95 -0.69 0.68
N ALA A 34 3.05 0.15 1.20
CA ALA A 34 3.00 1.58 0.90
C ALA A 34 4.30 2.33 1.27
N VAL A 35 5.04 1.84 2.27
CA VAL A 35 6.31 2.43 2.72
C VAL A 35 7.55 1.60 2.30
N GLY A 36 7.42 0.68 1.35
CA GLY A 36 8.54 -0.12 0.82
C GLY A 36 9.09 -1.21 1.76
N LEU A 37 8.49 -1.43 2.93
CA LEU A 37 8.94 -2.46 3.90
C LEU A 37 8.54 -3.89 3.50
N THR A 38 7.72 -4.04 2.47
CA THR A 38 7.25 -5.33 1.96
C THR A 38 6.99 -5.18 0.47
N ARG A 39 7.54 -6.09 -0.34
CA ARG A 39 7.33 -6.10 -1.79
C ARG A 39 5.93 -6.67 -2.10
N PRO A 40 5.10 -5.99 -2.91
CA PRO A 40 3.84 -6.59 -3.38
C PRO A 40 4.13 -7.75 -4.35
N GLU A 41 3.25 -8.75 -4.38
CA GLU A 41 3.35 -9.86 -5.33
C GLU A 41 3.13 -9.38 -6.78
N GLU A 42 2.24 -8.41 -6.96
CA GLU A 42 1.87 -7.79 -8.24
C GLU A 42 1.65 -6.28 -8.06
N GLY A 43 1.86 -5.51 -9.13
CA GLY A 43 1.67 -4.06 -9.13
C GLY A 43 2.89 -3.28 -8.60
N SER A 44 2.66 -2.02 -8.22
CA SER A 44 3.72 -1.08 -7.85
C SER A 44 3.24 -0.06 -6.84
N VAL A 45 4.15 0.45 -6.01
CA VAL A 45 3.90 1.54 -5.06
C VAL A 45 4.85 2.68 -5.39
N HIS A 46 4.31 3.89 -5.51
CA HIS A 46 5.11 5.09 -5.76
C HIS A 46 4.86 6.14 -4.68
N ILE A 47 5.94 6.70 -4.11
CA ILE A 47 5.90 7.79 -3.15
C ILE A 47 6.49 9.01 -3.83
N PHE A 48 5.70 10.08 -3.96
CA PHE A 48 6.10 11.30 -4.69
C PHE A 48 6.65 11.05 -6.11
N GLY A 49 6.14 10.01 -6.79
CA GLY A 49 6.56 9.64 -8.14
C GLY A 49 7.80 8.74 -8.21
N VAL A 50 8.41 8.41 -7.07
CA VAL A 50 9.54 7.48 -6.97
C VAL A 50 9.01 6.10 -6.59
N ASP A 51 9.50 5.05 -7.24
CA ASP A 51 9.18 3.67 -6.85
C ASP A 51 9.66 3.43 -5.41
N ALA A 52 8.76 2.95 -4.54
CA ALA A 52 9.06 2.70 -3.14
C ALA A 52 10.09 1.57 -2.92
N LEU A 53 10.45 0.83 -3.97
CA LEU A 53 11.42 -0.26 -3.95
C LEU A 53 12.68 0.04 -4.79
N ALA A 54 12.84 1.25 -5.32
CA ALA A 54 14.07 1.67 -5.99
C ALA A 54 15.15 2.07 -4.96
N ASP A 55 16.41 1.73 -5.26
CA ASP A 55 17.61 2.17 -4.52
C ASP A 55 17.97 3.63 -4.83
#